data_AF-A0A4Y2BSV2-F1
#
_entry.id   AF-A0A4Y2BSV2-F1
#
_cell.length_a   1.000
_cell.length_b   1.000
_cell.length_c   1.000
_cell.angle_alpha   90.00
_cell.angle_beta   90.00
_cell.angle_gamma   90.00
#
_symmetry.space_group_name_H-M   'P 1'
#
loop_
_entity.id
_entity.type
_entity.pdbx_description
1 polymer ?
#
loop_
_entity_poly.entity_id
_entity_poly.type
_entity_poly.pdbx_seq_one_letter_code
_entity_poly.pdbx_strand_id
1 'polypeptide(L)'
;MWRLNEFNLSHKSYTVVRLAVHLPQQQPIVYQDGQEAQAIERTALRKTTLTSWFELNKNDLSAHNISYSDIPQYYMFDKSTTNWKKRQRGGQNVIGRLSVVSILDTERYYLWMLLLRKSGAISFYDILTVNGLRCITFQQACQEYGLLRGDQQWHDALNDAAQFQSPRQLRMLFAMICGFGEVEDVPDLWVQHQVSLCASLF
;
A
#
# COMPACT_ATOMS: atom_id res chain seq x y z
N MET A 1 30.40 -9.44 35.81
CA MET A 1 30.31 -10.91 35.76
C MET A 1 29.37 -11.34 34.64
N TRP A 2 29.81 -11.23 33.37
CA TRP A 2 29.10 -11.77 32.20
C TRP A 2 30.05 -12.51 31.23
N ARG A 3 31.36 -12.37 31.43
CA ARG A 3 32.41 -13.03 30.64
C ARG A 3 32.79 -14.44 31.12
N LEU A 4 32.33 -14.87 32.31
CA LEU A 4 32.77 -16.11 32.94
C LEU A 4 31.91 -17.34 32.59
N ASN A 5 30.71 -17.15 32.01
CA ASN A 5 29.74 -18.24 31.87
C ASN A 5 29.35 -18.56 30.40
N GLU A 6 30.02 -17.98 29.40
CA GLU A 6 29.71 -18.20 27.96
C GLU A 6 28.21 -18.16 27.58
N PHE A 7 27.39 -17.41 28.33
CA PHE A 7 25.99 -17.27 27.95
C PHE A 7 25.88 -16.43 26.68
N ASN A 8 25.26 -17.00 25.65
CA ASN A 8 24.95 -16.31 24.40
C ASN A 8 24.05 -15.10 24.70
N LEU A 9 24.64 -13.90 24.80
CA LEU A 9 23.93 -12.65 25.13
C LEU A 9 23.06 -12.11 23.99
N SER A 10 23.08 -12.73 22.82
CA SER A 10 22.32 -12.27 21.64
C SER A 10 21.88 -13.48 20.81
N HIS A 11 20.68 -13.98 21.07
CA HIS A 11 19.98 -14.81 20.10
C HIS A 11 19.56 -13.94 18.90
N LYS A 12 20.40 -13.96 17.84
CA LYS A 12 20.13 -13.51 16.46
C LYS A 12 19.59 -12.06 16.31
N SER A 13 20.46 -11.14 15.92
CA SER A 13 20.03 -9.83 15.37
C SER A 13 19.43 -10.01 13.96
N TYR A 14 18.27 -9.40 13.73
CA TYR A 14 17.67 -9.35 12.39
C TYR A 14 18.35 -8.28 11.54
N THR A 15 18.72 -8.62 10.31
CA THR A 15 19.14 -7.64 9.31
C THR A 15 17.90 -6.99 8.69
N VAL A 16 17.75 -5.67 8.85
CA VAL A 16 16.63 -4.93 8.26
C VAL A 16 17.05 -4.35 6.91
N VAL A 17 16.33 -4.73 5.85
CA VAL A 17 16.49 -4.16 4.50
C VAL A 17 15.36 -3.16 4.27
N ARG A 18 15.71 -1.89 4.08
CA ARG A 18 14.73 -0.84 3.75
C ARG A 18 14.29 -0.99 2.30
N LEU A 19 12.98 -1.04 2.10
CA LEU A 19 12.35 -1.19 0.80
C LEU A 19 11.68 0.13 0.42
N ALA A 20 12.08 0.69 -0.72
CA ALA A 20 11.55 1.92 -1.27
C ALA A 20 10.06 1.80 -1.58
N VAL A 21 9.32 2.87 -1.27
CA VAL A 21 7.92 3.04 -1.65
C VAL A 21 7.79 4.44 -2.22
N HIS A 22 7.46 4.52 -3.50
CA HIS A 22 7.31 5.78 -4.22
C HIS A 22 6.34 5.58 -5.38
N LEU A 23 5.66 6.66 -5.75
CA LEU A 23 4.82 6.68 -6.95
C LEU A 23 5.70 6.66 -8.21
N PRO A 24 5.12 6.39 -9.40
CA PRO A 24 5.80 6.56 -10.67
C PRO A 24 6.48 7.94 -10.75
N GLN A 25 7.75 7.96 -11.18
CA GLN A 25 8.57 9.18 -11.33
C GLN A 25 8.78 10.03 -10.07
N GLN A 26 8.41 9.52 -8.88
CA GLN A 26 8.60 10.20 -7.60
C GLN A 26 9.66 9.52 -6.72
N GLN A 27 10.71 8.99 -7.34
CA GLN A 27 11.82 8.37 -6.60
C GLN A 27 12.48 9.39 -5.66
N PRO A 28 12.85 9.00 -4.43
CA PRO A 28 13.57 9.89 -3.52
C PRO A 28 14.98 10.17 -4.06
N ILE A 29 15.35 11.44 -4.15
CA ILE A 29 16.69 11.90 -4.54
C ILE A 29 17.37 12.48 -3.30
N VAL A 30 18.55 11.95 -2.97
CA VAL A 30 19.42 12.50 -1.91
C VAL A 30 20.59 13.19 -2.59
N TYR A 31 20.81 14.45 -2.26
CA TYR A 31 21.88 15.28 -2.82
C TYR A 31 22.58 16.09 -1.73
N GLN A 32 23.76 16.60 -2.07
CA GLN A 32 24.43 17.65 -1.31
C GLN A 32 24.15 18.98 -2.01
N ASP A 33 24.03 20.06 -1.24
CA ASP A 33 23.80 21.41 -1.78
C ASP A 33 24.81 21.73 -2.89
N GLY A 34 24.30 22.18 -4.04
CA GLY A 34 25.09 22.47 -5.25
C GLY A 34 25.39 21.26 -6.15
N GLN A 35 24.88 20.06 -5.82
CA GLN A 35 25.01 18.85 -6.65
C GLN A 35 23.67 18.30 -7.15
N GLU A 36 22.63 19.13 -7.19
CA GLU A 36 21.25 18.75 -7.53
C GLU A 36 21.18 18.09 -8.92
N ALA A 37 21.77 18.74 -9.93
CA ALA A 37 21.77 18.23 -11.31
C ALA A 37 22.44 16.85 -11.41
N GLN A 38 23.60 16.69 -10.80
CA GLN A 38 24.33 15.41 -10.77
C GLN A 38 23.56 14.33 -10.00
N ALA A 39 22.81 14.69 -8.96
CA ALA A 39 22.00 13.74 -8.21
C ALA A 39 20.78 13.27 -9.02
N ILE A 40 20.17 14.14 -9.81
CA ILE A 40 19.10 13.80 -10.75
C ILE A 40 19.61 12.82 -11.80
N GLU A 41 20.74 13.11 -12.46
CA GLU A 41 21.35 12.22 -13.45
C GLU A 41 21.69 10.85 -12.87
N ARG A 42 22.31 10.82 -11.68
CA ARG A 42 22.63 9.57 -10.96
C ARG A 42 21.37 8.76 -10.62
N THR A 43 20.29 9.43 -10.26
CA THR A 43 19.02 8.75 -9.90
C THR A 43 18.32 8.21 -11.13
N ALA A 44 18.35 8.94 -12.25
CA ALA A 44 17.77 8.48 -13.52
C ALA A 44 18.40 7.16 -14.01
N LEU A 45 19.69 6.94 -13.71
CA LEU A 45 20.41 5.72 -14.08
C LEU A 45 20.27 4.57 -13.06
N ARG A 46 19.73 4.83 -11.86
CA ARG A 46 19.69 3.85 -10.77
C ARG A 46 18.28 3.36 -10.47
N LYS A 47 18.16 2.05 -10.33
CA LYS A 47 16.91 1.41 -9.94
C LYS A 47 16.75 1.44 -8.42
N THR A 48 15.52 1.66 -7.96
CA THR A 48 15.15 1.50 -6.56
C THR A 48 14.89 0.02 -6.26
N THR A 49 14.86 -0.36 -4.99
CA THR A 49 14.49 -1.74 -4.60
C THR A 49 13.14 -2.17 -5.16
N LEU A 50 12.21 -1.22 -5.37
CA LEU A 50 10.87 -1.45 -5.91
C LEU A 50 10.92 -1.70 -7.43
N THR A 51 11.56 -0.82 -8.19
CA THR A 51 11.67 -0.99 -9.65
C THR A 51 12.51 -2.22 -10.01
N SER A 52 13.53 -2.55 -9.21
CA SER A 52 14.29 -3.78 -9.41
C SER A 52 13.50 -5.02 -9.03
N TRP A 53 12.53 -4.93 -8.11
CA TRP A 53 11.64 -6.05 -7.79
C TRP A 53 10.70 -6.34 -8.97
N PHE A 54 10.19 -5.30 -9.64
CA PHE A 54 9.44 -5.47 -10.88
C PHE A 54 10.25 -6.20 -11.95
N GLU A 55 11.50 -5.80 -12.16
CA GLU A 55 12.38 -6.50 -13.10
C GLU A 55 12.73 -7.91 -12.67
N LEU A 56 12.95 -8.15 -11.37
CA LEU A 56 13.15 -9.50 -10.84
C LEU A 56 11.96 -10.39 -11.21
N ASN A 57 10.73 -9.92 -10.95
CA ASN A 57 9.53 -10.66 -11.29
C ASN A 57 9.42 -10.88 -12.81
N LYS A 58 9.86 -9.97 -13.68
CA LYS A 58 9.85 -10.23 -15.14
C LYS A 58 10.74 -11.42 -15.53
N ASN A 59 11.85 -11.60 -14.82
CA ASN A 59 12.93 -12.49 -15.25
C ASN A 59 13.02 -13.80 -14.45
N ASP A 60 12.45 -13.85 -13.25
CA ASP A 60 12.50 -15.02 -12.36
C ASP A 60 11.10 -15.37 -11.84
N LEU A 61 10.52 -16.44 -12.37
CA LEU A 61 9.23 -16.97 -11.95
C LEU A 61 9.22 -17.39 -10.46
N SER A 62 10.36 -17.73 -9.88
CA SER A 62 10.43 -18.09 -8.46
C SER A 62 10.20 -16.89 -7.53
N ALA A 63 10.33 -15.66 -8.03
CA ALA A 63 10.00 -14.45 -7.30
C ALA A 63 8.50 -14.11 -7.29
N HIS A 64 7.71 -14.66 -8.23
CA HIS A 64 6.29 -14.31 -8.40
C HIS A 64 5.43 -14.58 -7.17
N ASN A 65 5.77 -15.62 -6.42
CA ASN A 65 5.03 -16.05 -5.23
C ASN A 65 5.56 -15.41 -3.93
N ILE A 66 6.46 -14.43 -4.02
CA ILE A 66 7.08 -13.77 -2.87
C ILE A 66 6.60 -12.32 -2.82
N SER A 67 6.01 -11.92 -1.69
CA SER A 67 5.58 -10.55 -1.44
C SER A 67 6.78 -9.60 -1.45
N TYR A 68 6.57 -8.33 -1.81
CA TYR A 68 7.67 -7.36 -1.83
C TYR A 68 8.40 -7.25 -0.48
N SER A 69 7.67 -7.30 0.64
CA SER A 69 8.23 -7.28 1.99
C SER A 69 9.10 -8.50 2.33
N ASP A 70 8.85 -9.65 1.70
CA ASP A 70 9.55 -10.90 1.99
C ASP A 70 10.72 -11.16 1.04
N ILE A 71 10.82 -10.43 -0.08
CA ILE A 71 11.93 -10.56 -1.05
C ILE A 71 13.31 -10.58 -0.39
N PRO A 72 13.64 -9.73 0.60
CA PRO A 72 14.95 -9.74 1.24
C PRO A 72 15.35 -11.05 1.94
N GLN A 73 14.39 -11.90 2.30
CA GLN A 73 14.64 -13.23 2.85
C GLN A 73 15.24 -14.17 1.80
N TYR A 74 14.83 -14.02 0.53
CA TYR A 74 15.20 -14.91 -0.58
C TYR A 74 16.20 -14.29 -1.56
N TYR A 75 16.27 -12.98 -1.61
CA TYR A 75 17.12 -12.22 -2.51
C TYR A 75 17.91 -11.16 -1.73
N MET A 76 19.09 -10.81 -2.25
CA MET A 76 19.93 -9.73 -1.75
C MET A 76 19.97 -8.62 -2.79
N PHE A 77 19.75 -7.38 -2.35
CA PHE A 77 19.86 -6.22 -3.23
C PHE A 77 21.33 -5.85 -3.41
N ASP A 78 21.84 -6.02 -4.63
CA ASP A 78 23.18 -5.59 -5.00
C ASP A 78 23.15 -4.10 -5.34
N LYS A 79 23.71 -3.27 -4.45
CA LYS A 79 23.75 -1.81 -4.60
C LYS A 79 24.60 -1.34 -5.78
N SER A 80 25.55 -2.15 -6.25
CA SER A 80 26.42 -1.78 -7.37
C SER A 80 25.67 -1.89 -8.69
N THR A 81 24.96 -2.99 -8.89
CA THR A 81 24.16 -3.24 -10.10
C THR A 81 22.71 -2.76 -9.98
N THR A 82 22.28 -2.36 -8.78
CA THR A 82 20.90 -2.01 -8.42
C THR A 82 19.90 -3.13 -8.76
N ASN A 83 20.28 -4.39 -8.59
CA ASN A 83 19.45 -5.56 -8.92
C ASN A 83 19.31 -6.52 -7.73
N TRP A 84 18.23 -7.29 -7.71
CA TRP A 84 18.05 -8.39 -6.77
C TRP A 84 18.78 -9.64 -7.28
N LYS A 85 19.58 -10.27 -6.41
CA LYS A 85 20.27 -11.53 -6.68
C LYS A 85 19.82 -12.60 -5.71
N LYS A 86 19.63 -13.83 -6.20
CA LYS A 86 19.19 -14.95 -5.37
C LYS A 86 20.17 -15.18 -4.21
N ARG A 87 19.62 -15.24 -2.99
CA ARG A 87 20.40 -15.40 -1.77
C ARG A 87 20.81 -16.86 -1.61
N GLN A 88 22.10 -17.08 -1.32
CA GLN A 88 22.62 -18.43 -1.10
C GLN A 88 22.48 -18.89 0.36
N ARG A 89 22.60 -17.98 1.34
CA ARG A 89 22.56 -18.29 2.79
C ARG A 89 22.03 -17.12 3.62
N GLY A 90 21.54 -17.42 4.83
CA GLY A 90 21.26 -16.41 5.87
C GLY A 90 19.95 -15.64 5.72
N GLY A 91 18.98 -16.14 4.94
CA GLY A 91 17.68 -15.48 4.73
C GLY A 91 16.77 -15.42 5.96
N GLN A 92 16.90 -16.41 6.85
CA GLN A 92 16.01 -16.64 8.01
C GLN A 92 15.99 -15.47 9.02
N ASN A 93 17.03 -14.63 9.03
CA ASN A 93 17.16 -13.49 9.95
C ASN A 93 17.11 -12.15 9.19
N VAL A 94 16.48 -12.09 8.01
CA VAL A 94 16.38 -10.85 7.23
C VAL A 94 14.93 -10.40 7.18
N ILE A 95 14.68 -9.13 7.45
CA ILE A 95 13.35 -8.53 7.40
C ILE A 95 13.36 -7.41 6.37
N GLY A 96 12.48 -7.49 5.37
CA GLY A 96 12.18 -6.36 4.51
C GLY A 96 11.23 -5.40 5.20
N ARG A 97 11.60 -4.12 5.27
CA ARG A 97 10.76 -3.08 5.87
C ARG A 97 10.50 -2.01 4.84
N LEU A 98 9.26 -1.90 4.40
CA LEU A 98 8.80 -0.80 3.56
C LEU A 98 8.97 0.52 4.33
N SER A 99 9.43 1.54 3.63
CA SER A 99 9.50 2.91 4.17
C SER A 99 8.15 3.33 4.74
N VAL A 100 8.17 4.03 5.87
CA VAL A 100 6.95 4.59 6.47
C VAL A 100 6.39 5.66 5.54
N VAL A 101 5.08 5.60 5.30
CA VAL A 101 4.35 6.56 4.48
C VAL A 101 3.27 7.22 5.34
N SER A 102 3.14 8.54 5.23
CA SER A 102 2.07 9.28 5.92
C SER A 102 0.73 8.98 5.27
N ILE A 103 -0.34 8.86 6.06
CA ILE A 103 -1.71 8.71 5.54
C ILE A 103 -2.15 9.93 4.73
N LEU A 104 -1.55 11.10 5.00
CA LEU A 104 -1.79 12.34 4.22
C LEU A 104 -1.20 12.28 2.80
N ASP A 105 -0.25 11.38 2.55
CA ASP A 105 0.27 11.08 1.21
C ASP A 105 -0.53 9.91 0.63
N THR A 106 -1.81 10.20 0.36
CA THR A 106 -2.89 9.22 0.16
C THR A 106 -2.52 8.13 -0.85
N GLU A 107 -2.20 8.50 -2.09
CA GLU A 107 -1.90 7.53 -3.15
C GLU A 107 -0.65 6.69 -2.84
N ARG A 108 0.38 7.27 -2.22
CA ARG A 108 1.57 6.51 -1.82
C ARG A 108 1.26 5.57 -0.65
N TYR A 109 0.37 5.96 0.25
CA TYR A 109 -0.10 5.13 1.35
C TYR A 109 -0.89 3.92 0.83
N TYR A 110 -1.80 4.11 -0.12
CA TYR A 110 -2.52 2.99 -0.75
C TYR A 110 -1.59 2.08 -1.56
N LEU A 111 -0.60 2.65 -2.27
CA LEU A 111 0.48 1.85 -2.88
C LEU A 111 1.22 1.02 -1.83
N TRP A 112 1.59 1.62 -0.68
CA TRP A 112 2.24 0.91 0.42
C TRP A 112 1.40 -0.29 0.90
N MET A 113 0.09 -0.11 1.06
CA MET A 113 -0.83 -1.20 1.44
C MET A 113 -0.84 -2.32 0.40
N LEU A 114 -0.92 -2.00 -0.89
CA LEU A 114 -0.90 -3.00 -1.96
C LEU A 114 0.42 -3.76 -2.01
N LEU A 115 1.56 -3.08 -1.82
CA LEU A 115 2.89 -3.70 -1.80
C LEU A 115 3.08 -4.69 -0.64
N LEU A 116 2.35 -4.54 0.46
CA LEU A 116 2.34 -5.51 1.56
C LEU A 116 1.58 -6.80 1.23
N ARG A 117 0.71 -6.78 0.21
CA ARG A 117 -0.24 -7.86 -0.06
C ARG A 117 0.01 -8.55 -1.40
N LYS A 118 0.34 -7.78 -2.44
CA LYS A 118 0.57 -8.30 -3.79
C LYS A 118 1.96 -8.89 -3.93
N SER A 119 2.04 -10.04 -4.59
CA SER A 119 3.29 -10.65 -5.05
C SER A 119 3.36 -10.61 -6.58
N GLY A 120 4.56 -10.79 -7.12
CA GLY A 120 4.75 -11.00 -8.56
C GLY A 120 4.46 -9.84 -9.51
N ALA A 121 4.10 -8.66 -9.00
CA ALA A 121 3.87 -7.50 -9.85
C ALA A 121 5.14 -7.16 -10.67
N ILE A 122 4.99 -6.94 -11.97
CA ILE A 122 6.10 -6.57 -12.87
C ILE A 122 6.11 -5.08 -13.24
N SER A 123 5.17 -4.30 -12.71
CA SER A 123 5.08 -2.86 -12.93
C SER A 123 4.11 -2.19 -11.94
N PHE A 124 4.09 -0.85 -11.91
CA PHE A 124 3.01 -0.11 -11.23
C PHE A 124 1.64 -0.36 -11.85
N TYR A 125 1.59 -0.60 -13.16
CA TYR A 125 0.37 -0.92 -13.89
C TYR A 125 -0.26 -2.23 -13.37
N ASP A 126 0.58 -3.23 -13.09
CA ASP A 126 0.14 -4.50 -12.50
C ASP A 126 -0.38 -4.31 -11.06
N ILE A 127 0.26 -3.42 -10.30
CA ILE A 127 -0.20 -3.09 -8.95
C ILE A 127 -1.62 -2.50 -9.02
N LEU A 128 -1.89 -1.63 -9.99
CA LEU A 128 -3.22 -1.05 -10.23
C LEU A 128 -4.24 -2.05 -10.81
N THR A 129 -3.80 -3.21 -11.29
CA THR A 129 -4.69 -4.21 -11.89
C THR A 129 -5.12 -5.22 -10.84
N VAL A 130 -6.42 -5.29 -10.53
CA VAL A 130 -7.01 -6.20 -9.54
C VAL A 130 -8.13 -6.99 -10.22
N ASN A 131 -8.13 -8.32 -10.08
CA ASN A 131 -9.11 -9.20 -10.71
C ASN A 131 -9.29 -8.99 -12.23
N GLY A 132 -8.22 -8.60 -12.94
CA GLY A 132 -8.23 -8.29 -14.37
C GLY A 132 -8.75 -6.89 -14.72
N LEU A 133 -9.23 -6.12 -13.75
CA LEU A 133 -9.68 -4.74 -13.92
C LEU A 133 -8.55 -3.76 -13.60
N ARG A 134 -8.31 -2.83 -14.51
CA ARG A 134 -7.33 -1.76 -14.32
C ARG A 134 -7.97 -0.57 -13.62
N CYS A 135 -7.54 -0.32 -12.39
CA CYS A 135 -7.92 0.86 -11.62
C CYS A 135 -7.18 2.11 -12.11
N ILE A 136 -7.76 3.28 -11.81
CA ILE A 136 -7.16 4.58 -12.12
C ILE A 136 -6.19 5.01 -11.02
N THR A 137 -6.55 4.75 -9.76
CA THR A 137 -5.79 5.14 -8.55
C THR A 137 -5.42 3.93 -7.69
N PHE A 138 -4.40 4.08 -6.84
CA PHE A 138 -4.03 3.04 -5.88
C PHE A 138 -5.11 2.90 -4.80
N GLN A 139 -5.81 3.97 -4.43
CA GLN A 139 -6.97 3.89 -3.56
C GLN A 139 -8.03 2.95 -4.13
N GLN A 140 -8.42 3.16 -5.39
CA GLN A 140 -9.41 2.31 -6.06
C GLN A 140 -8.92 0.86 -6.14
N ALA A 141 -7.64 0.64 -6.44
CA ALA A 141 -7.07 -0.71 -6.40
C ALA A 141 -7.13 -1.34 -5.00
N CYS A 142 -6.93 -0.59 -3.92
CA CYS A 142 -7.14 -1.08 -2.56
C CYS A 142 -8.60 -1.46 -2.29
N GLN A 143 -9.56 -0.68 -2.77
CA GLN A 143 -10.99 -0.97 -2.66
C GLN A 143 -11.35 -2.26 -3.39
N GLU A 144 -10.97 -2.38 -4.67
CA GLU A 144 -11.20 -3.58 -5.50
C GLU A 144 -10.50 -4.83 -4.95
N TYR A 145 -9.35 -4.65 -4.27
CA TYR A 145 -8.64 -5.75 -3.61
C TYR A 145 -9.28 -6.15 -2.26
N GLY A 146 -10.26 -5.39 -1.77
CA GLY A 146 -10.92 -5.61 -0.49
C GLY A 146 -10.08 -5.21 0.73
N LEU A 147 -9.14 -4.27 0.57
CA LEU A 147 -8.30 -3.76 1.68
C LEU A 147 -8.95 -2.59 2.42
N LEU A 148 -9.88 -1.89 1.79
CA LEU A 148 -10.64 -0.80 2.41
C LEU A 148 -12.03 -1.29 2.80
N ARG A 149 -12.54 -0.79 3.93
CA ARG A 149 -13.96 -0.96 4.24
C ARG A 149 -14.71 0.04 3.39
N GLY A 150 -15.41 -0.44 2.37
CA GLY A 150 -16.27 0.42 1.57
C GLY A 150 -17.45 0.93 2.40
N ASP A 151 -18.10 1.97 1.88
CA ASP A 151 -19.28 2.57 2.49
C ASP A 151 -20.54 1.72 2.36
N GLN A 152 -20.43 0.50 1.80
CA GLN A 152 -21.56 -0.39 1.52
C GLN A 152 -22.47 -0.60 2.73
N GLN A 153 -21.89 -0.79 3.91
CA GLN A 153 -22.65 -0.94 5.16
C GLN A 153 -23.53 0.27 5.47
N TRP A 154 -23.11 1.48 5.05
CA TRP A 154 -23.87 2.71 5.19
C TRP A 154 -24.96 2.82 4.12
N HIS A 155 -24.67 2.41 2.87
CA HIS A 155 -25.69 2.32 1.84
C HIS A 155 -26.79 1.30 2.19
N ASP A 156 -26.41 0.12 2.68
CA ASP A 156 -27.35 -0.92 3.11
C ASP A 156 -28.22 -0.42 4.27
N ALA A 157 -27.62 0.20 5.28
CA ALA A 157 -28.35 0.76 6.42
C ALA A 157 -29.36 1.85 6.00
N LEU A 158 -28.99 2.74 5.06
CA LEU A 158 -29.89 3.78 4.55
C LEU A 158 -31.01 3.20 3.67
N ASN A 159 -30.70 2.20 2.84
CA ASN A 159 -31.69 1.50 2.02
C ASN A 159 -32.72 0.76 2.86
N ASP A 160 -32.28 0.05 3.90
CA ASP A 160 -33.16 -0.66 4.83
C ASP A 160 -34.02 0.33 5.61
N ALA A 161 -33.43 1.41 6.13
CA ALA A 161 -34.17 2.43 6.85
C ALA A 161 -35.20 3.14 5.96
N ALA A 162 -34.90 3.39 4.69
CA ALA A 162 -35.82 4.04 3.76
C ALA A 162 -37.12 3.26 3.53
N GLN A 163 -37.12 1.93 3.74
CA GLN A 163 -38.32 1.10 3.60
C GLN A 163 -39.28 1.20 4.78
N PHE A 164 -38.78 1.51 5.98
CA PHE A 164 -39.57 1.38 7.23
C PHE A 164 -39.60 2.65 8.09
N GLN A 165 -38.71 3.62 7.86
CA GLN A 165 -38.54 4.80 8.70
C GLN A 165 -39.13 6.06 8.07
N SER A 166 -39.56 6.99 8.92
CA SER A 166 -39.99 8.30 8.45
C SER A 166 -38.82 9.11 7.84
N PRO A 167 -39.06 10.05 6.91
CA PRO A 167 -38.00 10.89 6.35
C PRO A 167 -37.19 11.65 7.42
N ARG A 168 -37.79 12.00 8.55
CA ARG A 168 -37.08 12.61 9.69
C ARG A 168 -36.09 11.64 10.32
N GLN A 169 -36.48 10.40 10.56
CA GLN A 169 -35.59 9.36 11.12
C GLN A 169 -34.49 8.99 10.13
N LEU A 170 -34.81 8.93 8.83
CA LEU A 170 -33.81 8.67 7.80
C LEU A 170 -32.75 9.77 7.73
N ARG A 171 -33.15 11.06 7.82
CA ARG A 171 -32.20 12.19 7.92
C ARG A 171 -31.35 12.15 9.18
N MET A 172 -31.91 11.73 10.32
CA MET A 172 -31.14 11.55 11.56
C MET A 172 -30.10 10.43 11.43
N LEU A 173 -30.46 9.31 10.81
CA LEU A 173 -29.54 8.21 10.54
C LEU A 173 -28.41 8.67 9.60
N PHE A 174 -28.74 9.36 8.51
CA PHE A 174 -27.75 9.93 7.60
C PHE A 174 -26.77 10.87 8.33
N ALA A 175 -27.27 11.77 9.19
CA ALA A 175 -26.42 12.66 9.98
C ALA A 175 -25.51 11.89 10.96
N MET A 176 -26.02 10.81 11.59
CA MET A 176 -25.24 9.95 12.47
C MET A 176 -24.14 9.21 11.70
N ILE A 177 -24.44 8.71 10.51
CA ILE A 177 -23.47 8.09 9.61
C ILE A 177 -22.41 9.11 9.18
N CYS A 178 -22.77 10.33 8.79
CA CYS A 178 -21.79 11.35 8.41
C CYS A 178 -20.91 11.81 9.58
N GLY A 179 -21.45 11.83 10.80
CA GLY A 179 -20.74 12.29 11.99
C GLY A 179 -19.88 11.23 12.68
N PHE A 180 -20.26 9.95 12.54
CA PHE A 180 -19.66 8.85 13.31
C PHE A 180 -19.35 7.59 12.49
N GLY A 181 -20.00 7.42 11.34
CA GLY A 181 -19.59 6.42 10.37
C GLY A 181 -18.31 6.92 9.72
N GLU A 182 -17.26 6.10 9.74
CA GLU A 182 -16.04 6.36 8.98
C GLU A 182 -16.34 6.23 7.47
N VAL A 183 -17.14 7.17 6.93
CA VAL A 183 -17.59 7.19 5.53
C VAL A 183 -16.45 7.70 4.66
N GLU A 184 -16.08 6.95 3.63
CA GLU A 184 -15.03 7.32 2.68
C GLU A 184 -15.49 8.42 1.71
N ASP A 185 -16.74 8.37 1.22
CA ASP A 185 -17.30 9.30 0.23
C ASP A 185 -18.71 9.78 0.61
N VAL A 186 -18.77 10.77 1.49
CA VAL A 186 -20.03 11.41 1.91
C VAL A 186 -20.79 12.03 0.73
N PRO A 187 -20.15 12.72 -0.24
CA PRO A 187 -20.83 13.20 -1.45
C PRO A 187 -21.55 12.10 -2.24
N ASP A 188 -20.89 10.97 -2.53
CA ASP A 188 -21.53 9.84 -3.23
C ASP A 188 -22.70 9.27 -2.42
N LEU A 189 -22.50 9.07 -1.12
CA LEU A 189 -23.54 8.61 -0.19
C LEU A 189 -24.76 9.55 -0.21
N TRP A 190 -24.57 10.87 -0.24
CA TRP A 190 -25.67 11.82 -0.38
C TRP A 190 -26.37 11.67 -1.73
N VAL A 191 -25.62 11.66 -2.83
CA VAL A 191 -26.17 11.63 -4.19
C VAL A 191 -27.06 10.41 -4.41
N GLN A 192 -26.64 9.24 -3.88
CA GLN A 192 -27.40 8.00 -4.00
C GLN A 192 -28.70 7.99 -3.17
N HIS A 193 -28.74 8.70 -2.03
CA HIS A 193 -29.85 8.63 -1.07
C HIS A 193 -30.72 9.90 -0.97
N GLN A 194 -30.35 10.98 -1.65
CA GLN A 194 -31.02 12.29 -1.55
C GLN A 194 -32.53 12.25 -1.82
N VAL A 195 -33.02 11.38 -2.73
CA VAL A 195 -34.45 11.28 -3.06
C VAL A 195 -35.24 10.83 -1.83
N SER A 196 -34.80 9.77 -1.16
CA SER A 196 -35.43 9.25 0.06
C SER A 196 -35.28 10.22 1.24
N LEU A 197 -34.16 10.94 1.32
CA LEU A 197 -33.88 11.93 2.38
C LEU A 197 -34.72 13.21 2.22
N CYS A 198 -35.01 13.61 0.99
CA CYS A 198 -35.78 14.81 0.65
C CYS A 198 -37.27 14.56 0.45
N ALA A 199 -37.73 13.30 0.48
CA ALA A 199 -39.14 12.97 0.42
C ALA A 199 -39.89 13.70 1.55
N SER A 200 -40.80 14.60 1.16
CA SER A 200 -41.75 15.25 2.06
C SER A 200 -43.03 14.42 2.03
N LEU A 201 -43.57 14.01 3.19
CA LEU A 201 -44.87 13.34 3.23
C LEU A 201 -45.89 14.21 2.47
N PHE A 202 -46.57 13.64 1.48
CA PHE A 202 -47.90 14.10 1.09
C PHE A 202 -48.89 13.80 2.21
#